data_AF-T1CH01-F1
#
_entry.id   AF-T1CH01-F1
#
_cell.length_a   1.000
_cell.length_b   1.000
_cell.length_c   1.000
_cell.angle_alpha   90.00
_cell.angle_beta   90.00
_cell.angle_gamma   90.00
#
_symmetry.space_group_name_H-M   'P 1'
#
loop_
_entity.id
_entity.type
_entity.pdbx_description
1 polymer ?
#
loop_
_entity_poly.entity_id
_entity_poly.type
_entity_poly.pdbx_seq_one_letter_code
_entity_poly.pdbx_strand_id
1 'polypeptide(L)'
;MNPQILSLYGLKWNPFSQEIPTRALYLPPRMADFCWRIENVLIQEGGFAMVHGEPGTGKSVLLRHIAGRLEQLPDIIVGTISHPQSQLGDFYRE
;
A
#
# COMPACT_ATOMS: atom_id res chain seq x y z
N MET A 1 -8.82 9.45 -17.78
CA MET A 1 -8.19 10.77 -18.06
C MET A 1 -7.80 10.82 -19.54
N ASN A 2 -8.00 11.94 -20.22
CA ASN A 2 -7.72 12.06 -21.66
C ASN A 2 -6.21 11.87 -21.95
N PRO A 3 -5.79 11.01 -22.90
CA PRO A 3 -4.39 10.82 -23.29
C PRO A 3 -3.66 12.11 -23.66
N GLN A 4 -4.35 13.10 -24.26
CA GLN A 4 -3.76 14.40 -24.59
C GLN A 4 -3.34 15.17 -23.34
N ILE A 5 -4.14 15.12 -22.27
CA ILE A 5 -3.83 15.76 -20.99
C ILE A 5 -2.66 15.03 -20.31
N LEU A 6 -2.64 13.69 -20.36
CA LEU A 6 -1.52 12.92 -19.81
C LEU A 6 -0.20 13.28 -20.51
N SER A 7 -0.22 13.37 -21.84
CA SER A 7 0.95 13.77 -22.63
C SER A 7 1.41 15.19 -22.33
N LEU A 8 0.48 16.13 -22.12
CA LEU A 8 0.81 17.53 -21.77
C LEU A 8 1.63 17.62 -20.47
N TYR A 9 1.34 16.75 -19.50
CA TYR A 9 2.04 16.71 -18.21
C TYR A 9 3.15 15.65 -18.16
N GLY A 10 3.48 14.99 -19.27
CA GLY A 10 4.49 13.93 -19.31
C GLY A 10 4.15 12.69 -18.47
N LEU A 11 2.87 12.49 -18.16
CA LEU A 11 2.41 11.40 -17.30
C LEU A 11 2.16 10.14 -18.11
N LYS A 12 2.91 9.08 -17.80
CA LYS A 12 2.68 7.76 -18.39
C LYS A 12 1.41 7.07 -17.86
N TRP A 13 1.04 7.37 -16.62
CA TRP A 13 -0.11 6.76 -15.94
C TRP A 13 -1.10 7.83 -15.49
N ASN A 14 -2.39 7.47 -15.45
CA ASN A 14 -3.42 8.32 -14.86
C ASN A 14 -3.21 8.43 -13.34
N PRO A 15 -2.85 9.62 -12.80
CA PRO A 15 -2.51 9.79 -11.38
C PRO A 15 -3.71 9.60 -10.43
N PHE A 16 -4.93 9.58 -10.96
CA PHE A 16 -6.16 9.37 -10.19
C PHE A 16 -6.70 7.93 -10.30
N SER A 17 -6.02 7.05 -11.05
CA SER A 17 -6.42 5.65 -11.13
C SER A 17 -6.04 4.92 -9.85
N GLN A 18 -6.94 4.09 -9.33
CA GLN A 18 -6.63 3.20 -8.22
C GLN A 18 -5.68 2.07 -8.63
N GLU A 19 -5.56 1.80 -9.94
CA GLU A 19 -4.76 0.71 -10.52
C GLU A 19 -3.36 1.15 -10.98
N ILE A 20 -2.89 2.34 -10.57
CA ILE A 20 -1.52 2.78 -10.90
C ILE A 20 -0.52 1.75 -10.39
N PRO A 21 0.44 1.26 -11.20
CA PRO A 21 1.44 0.31 -10.75
C PRO A 21 2.22 0.84 -9.54
N THR A 22 2.53 -0.02 -8.57
CA THR A 22 3.26 0.38 -7.34
C THR A 22 4.61 1.03 -7.63
N ARG A 23 5.31 0.59 -8.67
CA ARG A 23 6.57 1.17 -9.17
C ARG A 23 6.45 2.61 -9.70
N ALA A 24 5.25 3.06 -10.05
CA ALA A 24 4.99 4.39 -10.59
C ALA A 24 4.62 5.40 -9.50
N LEU A 25 4.49 4.94 -8.25
CA LEU A 25 4.14 5.79 -7.13
C LEU A 25 5.40 6.37 -6.50
N TYR A 26 5.33 7.64 -6.12
CA TYR A 26 6.33 8.23 -5.26
C TYR A 26 6.18 7.68 -3.84
N LEU A 27 7.26 7.13 -3.29
CA LEU A 27 7.30 6.59 -1.93
C LEU A 27 8.09 7.54 -1.02
N PRO A 28 7.42 8.26 -0.10
CA PRO A 28 8.11 9.13 0.85
C PRO A 28 9.09 8.35 1.75
N PRO A 29 10.18 8.97 2.23
CA PRO A 29 11.20 8.29 3.06
C PRO A 29 10.63 7.55 4.28
N ARG A 30 9.66 8.15 4.98
CA ARG A 30 9.01 7.52 6.15
C ARG A 30 8.23 6.26 5.78
N MET A 31 7.59 6.25 4.60
CA MET A 31 6.88 5.07 4.10
C MET A 31 7.87 3.99 3.65
N ALA A 32 8.98 4.39 3.04
CA ALA A 32 10.06 3.47 2.67
C ALA A 32 10.68 2.79 3.90
N ASP A 33 10.98 3.54 4.96
CA ASP A 33 11.47 3.01 6.25
C ASP A 33 10.46 2.03 6.86
N PHE A 34 9.17 2.38 6.84
CA PHE A 34 8.12 1.47 7.32
C PHE A 34 8.08 0.16 6.51
N CYS A 35 8.06 0.23 5.18
CA CYS A 35 8.11 -0.97 4.33
C CYS A 35 9.33 -1.85 4.66
N TRP A 36 10.50 -1.23 4.83
CA TRP A 36 11.73 -1.94 5.18
C TRP A 36 11.61 -2.69 6.51
N ARG A 37 11.04 -2.05 7.54
CA ARG A 37 10.81 -2.70 8.85
C ARG A 37 9.82 -3.85 8.77
N ILE A 38 8.75 -3.73 7.99
CA ILE A 38 7.81 -4.84 7.79
C ILE A 38 8.54 -6.02 7.16
N GLU A 39 9.28 -5.76 6.08
CA GLU A 39 9.97 -6.77 5.28
C GLU A 39 11.09 -7.49 6.06
N ASN A 40 11.88 -6.75 6.84
CA ASN A 40 13.11 -7.27 7.43
C ASN A 40 12.97 -7.62 8.93
N VAL A 41 11.96 -7.10 9.63
CA VAL A 41 11.80 -7.29 11.07
C VAL A 41 10.48 -8.00 11.36
N LEU A 42 9.35 -7.39 11.01
CA LEU A 42 8.04 -7.88 11.44
C LEU A 42 7.71 -9.27 10.89
N ILE A 43 8.11 -9.59 9.66
CA ILE A 43 7.85 -10.90 9.06
C ILE A 43 8.60 -12.02 9.78
N GLN A 44 9.81 -11.73 10.28
CA GLN A 44 10.62 -12.73 10.97
C GLN A 44 10.17 -12.94 12.41
N GLU A 45 9.84 -11.84 13.11
CA GLU A 45 9.42 -11.88 14.51
C GLU A 45 7.93 -12.23 14.69
N GLY A 46 7.12 -12.00 13.66
CA GLY A 46 5.67 -12.04 13.74
C GLY A 46 5.10 -10.81 14.46
N GLY A 47 3.82 -10.51 14.23
CA GLY A 47 3.10 -9.46 14.95
C GLY A 47 2.20 -8.62 14.06
N PHE A 48 1.89 -7.41 14.54
CA PHE A 48 0.96 -6.50 13.88
C PHE A 48 1.61 -5.12 13.68
N ALA A 49 1.30 -4.50 12.55
CA ALA A 49 1.63 -3.11 12.28
C ALA A 49 0.37 -2.32 11.91
N MET A 50 0.28 -1.09 12.40
CA MET A 50 -0.86 -0.22 12.18
C MET A 50 -0.45 0.99 11.34
N VAL A 51 -1.21 1.24 10.27
CA VAL A 51 -1.09 2.46 9.46
C VAL A 51 -2.32 3.33 9.71
N HIS A 52 -2.12 4.51 10.28
CA HIS A 52 -3.19 5.46 10.59
C HIS A 52 -2.88 6.86 10.05
N GLY A 53 -3.89 7.72 9.98
CA GLY A 53 -3.76 9.11 9.53
C GLY A 53 -4.98 9.61 8.77
N GLU A 54 -4.97 10.89 8.42
CA GLU A 54 -6.03 11.59 7.68
C GLU A 54 -6.44 10.87 6.38
N PRO A 55 -7.71 10.98 5.94
CA PRO A 55 -8.14 10.53 4.62
C PRO A 55 -7.27 11.11 3.50
N GLY A 56 -7.00 10.32 2.44
CA GLY A 56 -6.20 10.79 1.30
C GLY A 56 -4.68 10.83 1.49
N THR A 57 -4.15 10.45 2.66
CA THR A 57 -2.69 10.43 2.94
C THR A 57 -1.93 9.23 2.36
N GLY A 58 -2.57 8.39 1.55
CA GLY A 58 -1.92 7.26 0.88
C GLY A 58 -1.80 5.96 1.70
N LYS A 59 -2.60 5.78 2.77
CA LYS A 59 -2.60 4.55 3.59
C LYS A 59 -2.88 3.28 2.78
N SER A 60 -3.97 3.26 2.00
CA SER A 60 -4.31 2.10 1.16
C SER A 60 -3.25 1.86 0.07
N VAL A 61 -2.65 2.94 -0.42
CA VAL A 61 -1.56 2.87 -1.40
C VAL A 61 -0.30 2.26 -0.79
N LEU A 62 0.03 2.62 0.44
CA LEU A 62 1.15 2.03 1.19
C LEU A 62 0.93 0.53 1.42
N LEU A 63 -0.27 0.10 1.83
CA LEU A 63 -0.57 -1.32 2.00
C LEU A 63 -0.42 -2.11 0.69
N ARG A 64 -0.86 -1.54 -0.44
CA ARG A 64 -0.65 -2.14 -1.76
C ARG A 64 0.83 -2.22 -2.14
N HIS A 65 1.63 -1.23 -1.75
CA HIS A 65 3.08 -1.25 -1.97
C HIS A 65 3.76 -2.34 -1.13
N ILE A 66 3.36 -2.51 0.13
CA ILE A 66 3.86 -3.57 1.00
C ILE A 66 3.47 -4.94 0.43
N ALA A 67 2.20 -5.17 0.13
CA ALA A 67 1.72 -6.43 -0.43
C ALA A 67 2.55 -6.84 -1.66
N GLY A 68 2.72 -5.93 -2.63
CA GLY A 68 3.50 -6.21 -3.83
C GLY A 68 5.00 -6.44 -3.60
N ARG A 69 5.58 -5.98 -2.48
CA ARG A 69 6.96 -6.34 -2.09
C ARG A 69 7.00 -7.72 -1.45
N LEU A 70 6.06 -8.00 -0.55
CA LEU A 70 6.02 -9.28 0.17
C LEU A 70 5.67 -10.46 -0.75
N GLU A 71 4.84 -10.23 -1.77
CA GLU A 71 4.54 -11.21 -2.82
C GLU A 71 5.77 -11.63 -3.64
N GLN A 72 6.85 -10.84 -3.62
CA GLN A 72 8.10 -11.17 -4.31
C GLN A 72 9.06 -11.99 -3.46
N LEU A 73 8.76 -12.17 -2.17
CA LEU A 73 9.59 -12.94 -1.27
C LEU A 73 9.26 -14.44 -1.36
N PRO A 74 10.28 -15.31 -1.34
CA PRO A 74 10.05 -16.75 -1.28
C PRO A 74 9.40 -17.13 0.04
N ASP A 75 8.63 -18.22 0.03
CA ASP A 75 8.04 -18.85 1.21
C ASP A 75 7.04 -17.97 2.00
N ILE A 76 6.52 -16.90 1.38
CA ILE A 76 5.50 -16.02 1.96
C ILE A 76 4.21 -16.08 1.13
N ILE A 77 3.07 -16.20 1.82
CA ILE A 77 1.74 -16.06 1.24
C ILE A 77 1.13 -14.76 1.76
N VAL A 78 0.73 -13.88 0.83
CA VAL A 78 0.11 -12.60 1.16
C VAL A 78 -1.38 -12.68 0.92
N GLY A 79 -2.17 -12.33 1.94
CA GLY A 79 -3.62 -12.20 1.86
C GLY A 79 -4.06 -10.77 2.14
N THR A 80 -5.04 -10.26 1.38
CA THR A 80 -5.64 -8.95 1.65
C THR A 80 -7.09 -9.12 2.09
N ILE A 81 -7.42 -8.56 3.24
CA ILE A 81 -8.80 -8.47 3.74
C ILE A 81 -9.19 -7.00 3.67
N SER A 82 -10.34 -6.71 3.05
CA SER A 82 -10.87 -5.36 2.94
C SER A 82 -12.30 -5.33 3.47
N HIS A 83 -12.49 -4.63 4.58
CA HIS A 83 -13.82 -4.36 5.13
C HIS A 83 -14.02 -2.83 5.27
N PRO A 84 -14.42 -2.14 4.18
CA PRO A 84 -14.42 -0.67 4.11
C PRO A 84 -15.39 -0.01 5.10
N GLN A 85 -16.37 -0.76 5.58
CA GLN A 85 -17.39 -0.28 6.51
C GLN A 85 -17.13 -0.73 7.96
N SER A 86 -15.99 -1.37 8.25
CA SER A 86 -15.67 -1.81 9.61
C SER A 86 -15.42 -0.64 10.57
N GLN A 87 -15.91 -0.79 11.78
CA GLN A 87 -15.47 -0.07 12.96
C GLN A 87 -14.45 -0.92 13.74
N LEU A 88 -13.69 -0.30 14.64
CA LEU A 88 -12.65 -0.99 15.42
C LEU A 88 -13.20 -2.22 16.19
N GLY A 89 -14.46 -2.16 16.63
CA GLY A 89 -15.12 -3.27 17.32
C GLY A 89 -15.39 -4.50 16.46
N ASP A 90 -15.42 -4.35 15.13
CA ASP A 90 -15.63 -5.46 14.20
C ASP A 90 -14.37 -6.33 14.08
N PHE A 91 -13.18 -5.76 14.34
CA PHE A 91 -11.90 -6.47 14.26
C PHE A 91 -11.71 -7.52 15.38
N TYR A 92 -12.50 -7.44 16.46
CA TYR A 92 -12.40 -8.36 17.61
C TYR A 92 -13.41 -9.51 17.56
N ARG A 93 -14.30 -9.53 16.56
CA ARG A 93 -15.38 -10.54 16.45
C ARG A 93 -15.15 -11.58 15.33
N GLU A 94 -14.02 -11.51 14.66
CA GLU A 94 -13.54 -12.52 13.69
C GLU A 94 -12.42 -13.38 14.30
#